data_AF-A0A2E2B1W8-F1
#
_entry.id   AF-A0A2E2B1W8-F1
#
_cell.length_a   1.000
_cell.length_b   1.000
_cell.length_c   1.000
_cell.angle_alpha   90.00
_cell.angle_beta   90.00
_cell.angle_gamma   90.00
#
_symmetry.space_group_name_H-M   'P 1'
#
loop_
_entity.id
_entity.type
_entity.pdbx_description
1 polymer ?
#
loop_
_entity_poly.entity_id
_entity_poly.type
_entity_poly.pdbx_seq_one_letter_code
_entity_poly.pdbx_strand_id
1 'polypeptide(L)'
;MTTQIADSKGRITLGRRFANRTVIIEYIDETEVRVTLARVIPEHETWLYENDKALASIRRGLEQARTGKTAIGPKRKTKLR
;
A
#
# COMPACT_ATOMS: atom_id res chain seq x y z
N MET A 1 -16.49 13.18 18.75
CA MET A 1 -15.58 12.80 19.84
C MET A 1 -16.27 11.69 20.62
N THR A 2 -15.64 10.53 20.77
CA THR A 2 -16.23 9.38 21.47
C THR A 2 -15.30 8.98 22.60
N THR A 3 -15.83 8.84 23.80
CA THR A 3 -15.09 8.39 24.98
C THR A 3 -15.22 6.88 25.11
N GLN A 4 -14.11 6.19 25.32
CA GLN A 4 -14.06 4.75 25.57
C GLN A 4 -13.17 4.49 26.78
N ILE A 5 -13.46 3.41 27.50
CA ILE A 5 -12.64 2.97 28.63
C ILE A 5 -11.65 1.93 28.09
N ALA A 6 -10.37 2.08 28.45
CA ALA A 6 -9.37 1.08 28.12
C ALA A 6 -9.55 -0.18 28.98
N ASP A 7 -9.27 -1.35 28.40
CA ASP A 7 -9.33 -2.61 29.15
C ASP A 7 -8.15 -2.75 30.14
N SER A 8 -8.13 -3.84 30.90
CA SER A 8 -7.06 -4.14 31.88
C SER A 8 -5.66 -4.28 31.27
N LYS A 9 -5.55 -4.35 29.94
CA LYS A 9 -4.29 -4.41 29.19
C LYS A 9 -4.00 -3.09 28.46
N GLY A 10 -4.75 -2.02 28.73
CA GLY A 10 -4.58 -0.71 28.13
C GLY A 10 -5.05 -0.60 26.68
N ARG A 11 -5.92 -1.50 26.21
CA ARG A 11 -6.38 -1.51 24.81
C ARG A 11 -7.69 -0.75 24.66
N ILE A 12 -7.84 -0.08 23.52
CA ILE A 12 -9.10 0.56 23.09
C ILE A 12 -9.50 0.07 21.70
N THR A 13 -10.80 0.01 21.44
CA THR A 13 -11.30 -0.37 20.12
C THR A 13 -11.43 0.87 19.24
N LEU A 14 -10.63 0.98 18.18
CA LEU A 14 -10.65 2.12 17.25
C LEU A 14 -11.80 2.05 16.22
N GLY A 15 -12.54 0.94 16.20
CA GLY A 15 -13.68 0.73 15.31
C GLY A 15 -13.31 0.27 13.90
N ARG A 16 -14.34 0.08 13.06
CA ARG A 16 -14.22 -0.55 11.72
C ARG A 16 -13.25 0.16 10.77
N ARG A 17 -13.04 1.47 10.94
CA ARG A 17 -12.12 2.27 10.11
C ARG A 17 -10.67 1.79 10.20
N PHE A 18 -10.29 1.21 11.34
CA PHE A 18 -8.93 0.75 11.63
C PHE A 18 -8.82 -0.78 11.71
N ALA A 19 -9.93 -1.49 11.58
CA ALA A 19 -9.94 -2.96 11.63
C ALA A 19 -9.10 -3.55 10.49
N ASN A 20 -8.24 -4.53 10.80
CA ASN A 20 -7.37 -5.24 9.87
C ASN A 20 -6.46 -4.33 9.01
N ARG A 21 -6.09 -3.15 9.53
CA ARG A 21 -5.19 -2.22 8.86
C ARG A 21 -3.97 -1.94 9.71
N THR A 22 -2.81 -1.86 9.08
CA THR A 22 -1.59 -1.41 9.74
C THR A 22 -1.75 0.06 10.12
N VAL A 23 -1.36 0.40 11.34
CA VAL A 23 -1.40 1.77 11.87
C VAL A 23 -0.03 2.15 12.40
N ILE A 24 0.27 3.44 12.31
CA ILE A 24 1.41 4.07 12.99
C ILE A 24 0.86 4.70 14.26
N ILE A 25 1.52 4.40 15.39
CA ILE A 25 1.21 4.96 16.70
C ILE A 25 2.31 5.94 17.06
N GLU A 26 1.95 7.20 17.21
CA GLU A 26 2.84 8.26 17.66
C GLU A 26 2.38 8.74 19.04
N TYR A 27 3.27 8.65 20.04
CA TYR A 27 3.05 9.20 21.37
C TYR A 27 3.52 10.66 21.36
N ILE A 28 2.59 11.59 21.51
CA ILE A 28 2.88 13.03 21.43
C ILE A 28 3.28 13.55 22.80
N ASP A 29 2.52 13.18 23.83
CA ASP A 29 2.81 13.47 25.24
C ASP A 29 2.17 12.41 26.16
N GLU A 30 2.09 12.69 27.46
CA GLU A 30 1.52 11.78 28.47
C GLU A 30 0.03 11.47 28.27
N THR A 31 -0.68 12.31 27.53
CA THR A 31 -2.14 12.27 27.37
C THR A 31 -2.61 12.15 25.92
N GLU A 32 -1.74 12.46 24.95
CA GLU A 32 -2.07 12.41 23.53
C GLU A 32 -1.33 11.30 22.78
N VAL A 33 -2.11 10.46 22.08
CA VAL A 33 -1.62 9.48 21.11
C VAL A 33 -2.27 9.75 19.77
N ARG A 34 -1.45 9.86 18.72
CA ARG A 34 -1.91 10.00 17.35
C ARG A 34 -1.82 8.67 16.62
N VAL A 35 -2.95 8.24 16.05
CA VAL A 35 -3.06 7.01 15.26
C VAL A 35 -3.29 7.36 13.80
N THR A 36 -2.38 6.95 12.92
CA THR A 36 -2.50 7.16 11.47
C THR A 36 -2.48 5.83 10.72
N LEU A 37 -3.15 5.76 9.58
CA LEU A 37 -3.14 4.56 8.74
C LEU A 37 -1.80 4.44 8.02
N ALA A 38 -1.14 3.30 8.17
CA ALA A 38 0.08 2.99 7.45
C ALA A 38 -0.23 2.43 6.06
N ARG A 39 0.57 2.82 5.07
CA ARG A 39 0.66 2.09 3.80
C ARG A 39 1.96 1.30 3.83
N VAL A 40 1.85 -0.02 3.81
CA VAL A 40 3.00 -0.92 3.90
C VAL A 40 3.46 -1.26 2.49
N ILE A 41 4.75 -1.07 2.23
CA ILE A 41 5.43 -1.53 1.01
C ILE A 41 6.29 -2.74 1.42
N PRO A 42 6.14 -3.91 0.79
CA PRO A 42 7.04 -5.04 1.03
C PRO A 42 8.50 -4.68 0.74
N GLU A 43 9.43 -5.19 1.54
CA GLU A 43 10.85 -4.85 1.43
C GLU A 43 11.44 -5.12 0.02
N HIS A 44 11.07 -6.24 -0.58
CA HIS A 44 11.53 -6.61 -1.92
C HIS A 44 10.97 -5.72 -3.04
N GLU A 45 10.02 -4.82 -2.74
CA GLU A 45 9.49 -3.82 -3.66
C GLU A 45 10.08 -2.41 -3.39
N THR A 46 10.82 -2.21 -2.29
CA THR A 46 11.38 -0.91 -1.90
C THR A 46 12.25 -0.30 -2.99
N TRP A 47 13.03 -1.12 -3.70
CA TRP A 47 13.90 -0.68 -4.81
C TRP A 47 13.15 0.11 -5.89
N LEU A 48 11.87 -0.20 -6.11
CA LEU A 48 11.06 0.48 -7.12
C LEU A 48 10.74 1.91 -6.69
N TYR A 49 10.54 2.14 -5.39
CA TYR A 49 10.20 3.45 -4.84
C TYR A 49 11.44 4.32 -4.59
N GLU A 50 12.62 3.73 -4.45
CA GLU A 50 13.90 4.45 -4.33
C GLU A 50 14.47 4.89 -5.69
N ASN A 51 14.00 4.30 -6.80
CA ASN A 51 14.46 4.61 -8.15
C ASN A 51 13.36 5.30 -8.97
N ASP A 52 13.40 6.63 -9.00
CA ASP A 52 12.43 7.45 -9.74
C ASP A 52 12.30 7.08 -11.21
N LYS A 53 13.40 6.67 -11.87
CA LYS A 53 13.37 6.26 -13.27
C LYS A 53 12.61 4.94 -13.46
N ALA A 54 12.85 3.97 -12.59
CA ALA A 54 12.14 2.70 -12.60
C ALA A 54 10.64 2.91 -12.34
N LEU A 55 10.30 3.69 -11.31
CA LEU A 55 8.93 4.04 -10.98
C LEU A 55 8.20 4.74 -12.12
N ALA A 56 8.84 5.73 -12.75
CA ALA A 56 8.28 6.44 -13.90
C ALA A 56 8.10 5.53 -15.12
N SER A 57 9.01 4.58 -15.34
CA SER A 57 8.89 3.58 -16.41
C SER A 57 7.68 2.66 -16.18
N ILE A 58 7.53 2.11 -14.98
CA ILE A 58 6.40 1.24 -14.63
C ILE A 58 5.07 2.00 -14.74
N ARG A 59 4.97 3.22 -14.19
CA ARG A 59 3.76 4.04 -14.30
C ARG A 59 3.36 4.30 -15.76
N ARG A 60 4.33 4.58 -16.63
CA ARG A 60 4.10 4.77 -18.06
C ARG A 60 3.61 3.48 -18.72
N GLY A 61 4.22 2.35 -18.42
CA GLY A 61 3.81 1.05 -18.93
C GLY A 61 2.38 0.68 -18.52
N LEU A 62 2.01 0.95 -17.26
CA LEU A 62 0.64 0.75 -16.77
C LEU A 62 -0.37 1.63 -17.52
N GLU A 63 -0.04 2.89 -17.80
CA GLU A 63 -0.91 3.79 -18.56
C GLU A 63 -1.02 3.38 -20.04
N GLN A 64 0.07 2.93 -20.64
CA GLN A 64 0.06 2.36 -22.00
C GLN A 64 -0.82 1.12 -22.08
N ALA A 65 -0.73 0.21 -21.11
CA ALA A 65 -1.59 -0.97 -21.03
C ALA A 65 -3.07 -0.59 -20.87
N ARG A 66 -3.37 0.37 -19.98
CA ARG A 66 -4.72 0.90 -19.77
C ARG A 66 -5.33 1.50 -21.04
N THR A 67 -4.51 2.13 -21.88
CA THR A 67 -4.93 2.76 -23.14
C THR A 67 -4.77 1.86 -24.37
N GLY A 68 -4.40 0.59 -24.20
CA GLY A 68 -4.23 -0.37 -25.30
C GLY A 68 -3.00 -0.12 -26.17
N LYS A 69 -2.08 0.75 -25.76
CA LYS A 69 -0.81 1.04 -26.46
C LYS A 69 0.27 0.01 -26.11
N THR A 70 -0.03 -1.26 -26.32
CA THR A 70 0.92 -2.36 -26.09
C THR A 70 1.66 -2.73 -27.37
N ALA A 71 2.90 -3.19 -27.25
CA ALA A 71 3.62 -3.77 -28.39
C ALA A 71 2.84 -4.97 -28.95
N ILE A 72 2.94 -5.17 -30.27
CA ILE A 72 2.36 -6.35 -30.92
C ILE A 72 3.13 -7.57 -30.41
N GLY A 73 2.42 -8.47 -29.71
CA GLY A 73 3.00 -9.68 -29.16
C GLY A 73 3.63 -10.55 -30.25
N PRO A 74 4.66 -11.36 -29.92
CA PRO A 74 5.28 -12.26 -30.88
C PRO A 74 4.22 -13.19 -31.48
N LYS A 75 4.24 -13.34 -32.82
CA LYS A 75 3.35 -14.28 -33.50
C LYS A 75 3.62 -15.68 -32.96
N ARG A 76 2.63 -16.26 -32.28
CA ARG A 76 2.67 -17.65 -31.81
C ARG A 76 2.85 -18.54 -33.05
N LYS A 77 4.01 -19.19 -33.19
CA LYS A 77 4.18 -20.21 -34.23
C LYS A 77 3.35 -21.42 -33.84
N THR A 78 2.15 -21.54 -34.38
CA THR A 78 1.36 -22.77 -34.29
C THR A 78 2.13 -23.85 -35.05
N LYS A 79 2.81 -24.75 -34.34
CA LYS A 79 3.27 -26.02 -34.93
C LYS A 79 2.02 -26.81 -35.29
N LEU A 80 1.62 -26.77 -36.57
CA LEU A 80 0.76 -27.81 -37.12
C LEU A 80 1.55 -29.12 -37.05
N ARG A 81 0.96 -30.13 -36.40
CA ARG A 81 1.44 -31.50 -36.37
C ARG A 81 1.10 -32.19 -37.68
#